data_AF-A0A5X0BTN0-F1
#
_entry.id   AF-A0A5X0BTN0-F1
#
_cell.length_a   1.000
_cell.length_b   1.000
_cell.length_c   1.000
_cell.angle_alpha   90.00
_cell.angle_beta   90.00
_cell.angle_gamma   90.00
#
_symmetry.space_group_name_H-M   'P 1'
#
loop_
_entity.id
_entity.type
_entity.pdbx_description
1 polymer ?
#
loop_
_entity_poly.entity_id
_entity_poly.type
_entity_poly.pdbx_seq_one_letter_code
_entity_poly.pdbx_strand_id
1 'polypeptide(L)'
;MELKNVSRYCPENPEYGAGVQYFRSEDGLDFYDSQDKFTKKYKLCVEPTTGVICSVSEDVSRLYPAGFSVVETDELPDGCDISGKWRFVDGTVSPVPVDYHKK
;
A
#
# COMPACT_ATOMS: atom_id res chain seq x y z
N MET A 1 -1.89 -8.15 7.73
CA MET A 1 -0.57 -8.06 7.08
C MET A 1 -0.26 -6.59 6.77
N GLU A 2 1.01 -6.22 6.79
CA GLU A 2 1.49 -4.88 6.39
C GLU A 2 2.90 -5.02 5.80
N LEU A 3 3.18 -4.25 4.74
CA LEU A 3 4.53 -4.08 4.20
C LEU A 3 4.88 -2.58 4.25
N LYS A 4 5.84 -2.20 5.09
CA LYS A 4 6.18 -0.79 5.32
C LYS A 4 7.25 -0.31 4.34
N ASN A 5 7.13 0.94 3.89
CA ASN A 5 8.17 1.65 3.15
C ASN A 5 8.76 0.82 2.00
N VAL A 6 7.88 0.26 1.16
CA VAL A 6 8.27 -0.68 0.12
C VAL A 6 9.13 0.02 -0.92
N SER A 7 10.30 -0.56 -1.18
CA SER A 7 11.29 -0.04 -2.13
C SER A 7 11.65 -1.11 -3.15
N ARG A 8 12.25 -0.69 -4.27
CA ARG A 8 12.76 -1.62 -5.27
C ARG A 8 14.08 -2.21 -4.80
N TYR A 9 14.32 -3.47 -5.12
CA TYR A 9 15.61 -4.10 -4.88
C TYR A 9 15.97 -5.07 -6.01
N CYS A 10 17.21 -5.53 -6.01
CA CYS A 10 17.70 -6.58 -6.91
C CYS A 10 17.93 -7.85 -6.08
N PRO A 11 17.14 -8.92 -6.24
CA PRO A 11 17.39 -10.18 -5.56
C PRO A 11 18.63 -10.87 -6.14
N GLU A 12 19.32 -11.66 -5.31
CA GLU A 12 20.46 -12.47 -5.76
C GLU A 12 20.03 -13.56 -6.75
N ASN A 13 18.83 -14.13 -6.56
CA ASN A 13 18.24 -15.13 -7.43
C ASN A 13 16.84 -14.66 -7.89
N PRO A 14 16.70 -14.03 -9.07
CA PRO A 14 15.44 -13.47 -9.54
C PRO A 14 14.47 -14.56 -10.04
N GLU A 15 13.50 -14.95 -9.21
CA GLU A 15 12.53 -16.04 -9.50
C GLU A 15 11.77 -15.82 -10.83
N TYR A 16 11.19 -14.63 -11.01
CA TYR A 16 10.45 -14.24 -12.21
C TYR A 16 11.31 -13.68 -13.36
N GLY A 17 12.64 -13.73 -13.23
CA GLY A 17 13.60 -13.28 -14.25
C GLY A 17 13.99 -11.80 -14.19
N ALA A 18 15.04 -11.45 -14.93
CA ALA A 18 15.72 -10.15 -14.85
C ALA A 18 14.90 -8.94 -15.38
N GLY A 19 13.78 -9.16 -16.07
CA GLY A 19 12.91 -8.10 -16.56
C GLY A 19 11.87 -7.61 -15.54
N VAL A 20 11.79 -8.26 -14.38
CA VAL A 20 10.81 -7.97 -13.33
C VAL A 20 11.37 -6.97 -12.32
N GLN A 21 10.53 -6.05 -11.86
CA GLN A 21 10.86 -5.19 -10.73
C GLN A 21 10.50 -5.92 -9.44
N TYR A 22 11.47 -6.11 -8.56
CA TYR A 22 11.25 -6.71 -7.25
C TYR A 22 11.08 -5.63 -6.19
N PHE A 23 10.22 -5.91 -5.21
CA PHE A 23 9.85 -4.95 -4.18
C PHE A 23 9.98 -5.57 -2.81
N ARG A 24 10.57 -4.83 -1.88
CA ARG A 24 10.79 -5.29 -0.52
C ARG A 24 10.45 -4.19 0.47
N SER A 25 9.79 -4.57 1.56
CA SER A 25 9.56 -3.67 2.69
C SER A 25 10.86 -3.33 3.43
N GLU A 26 10.80 -2.33 4.31
CA GLU A 26 11.95 -1.92 5.13
C GLU A 26 12.47 -3.03 6.05
N ASP A 27 11.59 -3.91 6.52
CA ASP A 27 11.92 -5.06 7.36
C ASP A 27 12.34 -6.31 6.55
N GLY A 28 12.46 -6.18 5.23
CA GLY A 28 13.06 -7.19 4.37
C GLY A 28 12.09 -8.21 3.77
N LEU A 29 10.77 -8.02 3.93
CA LEU A 29 9.77 -8.92 3.35
C LEU A 29 9.57 -8.61 1.85
N ASP A 30 9.71 -9.62 1.01
CA ASP A 30 9.43 -9.50 -0.42
C ASP A 30 7.91 -9.39 -0.67
N PHE A 31 7.53 -8.53 -1.61
CA PHE A 31 6.14 -8.26 -1.94
C PHE A 31 5.44 -9.46 -2.59
N TYR A 32 6.11 -10.15 -3.52
CA TYR A 32 5.56 -11.32 -4.21
C TYR A 32 5.41 -12.51 -3.25
N ASP A 33 6.40 -12.76 -2.42
CA ASP A 33 6.37 -13.80 -1.37
C ASP A 33 5.39 -13.50 -0.23
N SER A 34 4.80 -12.31 -0.21
CA SER A 34 3.85 -11.89 0.81
C SER A 34 2.41 -11.81 0.32
N GLN A 35 2.14 -12.03 -0.97
CA GLN A 35 0.81 -11.83 -1.55
C GLN A 35 -0.26 -12.71 -0.90
N ASP A 36 0.07 -13.96 -0.60
CA ASP A 36 -0.80 -14.95 0.06
C ASP A 36 -1.08 -14.64 1.54
N LYS A 37 -0.23 -13.81 2.17
CA LYS A 37 -0.40 -13.37 3.57
C LYS A 37 -1.43 -12.26 3.73
N PHE A 38 -1.89 -11.65 2.64
CA PHE A 38 -2.97 -10.65 2.66
C PHE A 38 -4.33 -11.33 2.68
N THR A 39 -5.00 -11.29 3.82
CA THR A 39 -6.25 -12.03 4.07
C THR A 39 -7.49 -11.16 4.04
N LYS A 40 -7.35 -9.83 4.17
CA LYS A 40 -8.50 -8.93 4.22
C LYS A 40 -8.97 -8.55 2.82
N LYS A 41 -10.20 -8.06 2.73
CA LYS A 41 -10.84 -7.77 1.45
C LYS A 41 -10.05 -6.78 0.59
N TYR A 42 -9.74 -5.60 1.12
CA TYR A 42 -9.09 -4.52 0.37
C TYR A 42 -7.62 -4.36 0.76
N LYS A 43 -6.78 -4.12 -0.25
CA LYS A 43 -5.37 -3.83 -0.13
C LYS A 43 -5.12 -2.43 -0.68
N LEU A 44 -4.35 -1.66 0.07
CA LEU A 44 -4.14 -0.24 -0.17
C LEU A 44 -2.66 0.04 -0.32
N CYS A 45 -2.28 0.86 -1.30
CA CYS A 45 -0.99 1.55 -1.26
C CYS A 45 -1.21 2.91 -0.58
N VAL A 46 -0.44 3.18 0.46
CA VAL A 46 -0.55 4.40 1.26
C VAL A 46 0.77 5.13 1.32
N GLU A 47 0.73 6.46 1.25
CA GLU A 47 1.92 7.28 1.45
C GLU A 47 2.42 7.09 2.89
N PRO A 48 3.70 6.71 3.10
CA PRO A 48 4.13 6.24 4.41
C PRO A 48 4.03 7.26 5.55
N THR A 49 4.11 8.56 5.26
CA THR A 49 4.14 9.61 6.28
C THR A 49 2.74 10.06 6.69
N THR A 50 1.86 10.24 5.71
CA THR A 50 0.53 10.84 5.85
C THR A 50 -0.59 9.80 5.90
N GLY A 51 -0.31 8.57 5.45
CA GLY A 51 -1.27 7.50 5.27
C GLY A 51 -2.20 7.72 4.07
N VAL A 52 -1.99 8.75 3.25
CA VAL A 52 -2.87 9.06 2.11
C VAL A 52 -2.95 7.86 1.17
N ILE A 53 -4.17 7.45 0.82
CA ILE A 53 -4.43 6.30 -0.03
C ILE A 53 -4.19 6.69 -1.49
N CYS A 54 -3.29 5.96 -2.15
CA CYS A 54 -2.91 6.17 -3.54
C CYS A 54 -3.36 5.04 -4.47
N SER A 55 -3.70 3.87 -3.93
CA SER A 55 -4.25 2.75 -4.69
C SER A 55 -5.16 1.90 -3.81
N VAL A 56 -6.17 1.28 -4.43
CA VAL A 56 -7.12 0.35 -3.79
C VAL A 56 -7.36 -0.82 -4.73
N SER A 57 -7.27 -2.04 -4.21
CA SER A 57 -7.61 -3.26 -4.94
C SER A 57 -8.09 -4.34 -4.00
N GLU A 58 -8.99 -5.23 -4.44
CA GLU A 58 -9.31 -6.46 -3.69
C GLU A 58 -8.23 -7.55 -3.87
N ASP A 59 -7.43 -7.40 -4.91
CA ASP A 59 -6.36 -8.32 -5.32
C ASP A 59 -5.01 -7.61 -5.19
N VAL A 60 -4.17 -8.10 -4.27
CA VAL A 60 -2.86 -7.50 -3.96
C VAL A 60 -1.91 -7.51 -5.16
N SER A 61 -2.03 -8.50 -6.05
CA SER A 61 -1.14 -8.65 -7.21
C SER A 61 -1.27 -7.50 -8.22
N ARG A 62 -2.35 -6.71 -8.11
CA ARG A 62 -2.63 -5.55 -8.98
C ARG A 62 -1.98 -4.26 -8.51
N LEU A 63 -1.31 -4.27 -7.35
CA LEU A 63 -0.69 -3.08 -6.79
C LEU A 63 0.72 -2.86 -7.35
N TYR A 64 1.10 -1.59 -7.50
CA TYR A 64 2.48 -1.17 -7.73
C TYR A 64 2.99 -0.48 -6.45
N PRO A 65 3.76 -1.18 -5.58
CA PRO A 65 3.97 -0.73 -4.21
C PRO A 65 5.18 0.19 -4.01
N ALA A 66 5.99 0.44 -5.04
CA ALA A 66 7.23 1.18 -4.88
C ALA A 66 7.00 2.61 -4.36
N GLY A 67 7.64 2.95 -3.25
CA GLY A 67 7.53 4.25 -2.59
C GLY A 67 6.36 4.36 -1.60
N PHE A 68 5.61 3.27 -1.37
CA PHE A 68 4.43 3.24 -0.51
C PHE A 68 4.54 2.16 0.56
N SER A 69 3.67 2.23 1.56
CA SER A 69 3.36 1.08 2.40
C SER A 69 2.14 0.35 1.83
N VAL A 70 2.12 -0.98 1.94
CA VAL A 70 0.96 -1.81 1.57
C VAL A 70 0.27 -2.28 2.84
N VAL A 71 -0.99 -1.90 2.99
CA VAL A 71 -1.84 -2.25 4.14
C VAL A 71 -3.12 -2.91 3.68
N GLU A 72 -3.89 -3.49 4.61
CA GLU A 72 -5.16 -4.12 4.29
C GLU A 72 -6.28 -3.85 5.31
N THR A 73 -7.51 -3.81 4.81
CA THR A 73 -8.73 -3.58 5.57
C THR A 73 -9.90 -4.37 4.97
N ASP A 74 -10.87 -4.74 5.77
CA ASP A 74 -12.11 -5.38 5.29
C ASP A 74 -13.17 -4.36 4.89
N GLU A 75 -13.03 -3.11 5.36
CA GLU A 75 -14.03 -2.07 5.22
C GLU A 75 -13.42 -0.81 4.61
N LEU A 76 -14.18 -0.20 3.69
CA LEU A 76 -13.93 1.12 3.12
C LEU A 76 -15.18 1.98 3.31
N PRO A 77 -15.04 3.24 3.73
CA PRO A 77 -16.16 4.17 3.78
C PRO A 77 -16.80 4.40 2.40
N ASP A 78 -18.08 4.75 2.39
CA ASP A 78 -18.78 5.13 1.16
C ASP A 78 -18.08 6.31 0.47
N GLY A 79 -17.85 6.19 -0.84
CA GLY A 79 -17.14 7.18 -1.64
C GLY A 79 -15.63 7.23 -1.39
N CYS A 80 -15.05 6.24 -0.69
CA CYS A 80 -13.60 6.09 -0.62
C CYS A 80 -13.02 5.91 -2.02
N ASP A 81 -12.04 6.75 -2.36
CA ASP A 81 -11.36 6.74 -3.63
C ASP A 81 -9.87 7.07 -3.46
N ILE A 82 -9.15 7.14 -4.59
CA ILE A 82 -7.71 7.46 -4.64
C ILE A 82 -7.45 8.93 -4.98
N SER A 83 -8.41 9.83 -4.74
CA SER A 83 -8.28 11.26 -5.09
C SER A 83 -7.34 12.05 -4.17
N GLY A 84 -6.71 11.39 -3.19
CA GLY A 84 -5.88 12.01 -2.16
C GLY A 84 -6.67 12.60 -0.98
N LYS A 85 -7.99 12.44 -0.97
CA LYS A 85 -8.88 12.90 0.12
C LYS A 85 -9.04 11.90 1.26
N TRP A 86 -8.49 10.70 1.11
CA TRP A 86 -8.63 9.61 2.06
C TRP A 86 -7.26 9.15 2.54
N ARG A 87 -7.19 8.76 3.81
CA ARG A 87 -5.98 8.21 4.43
C ARG A 87 -6.31 6.99 5.28
N PHE A 88 -5.35 6.08 5.40
CA PHE A 88 -5.35 4.98 6.34
C PHE A 88 -4.37 5.30 7.48
N VAL A 89 -4.87 5.38 8.70
CA VAL A 89 -4.06 5.63 9.90
C VAL A 89 -4.55 4.70 11.00
N ASP A 90 -3.63 3.99 11.66
CA ASP A 90 -3.92 3.09 12.78
C ASP A 90 -5.08 2.10 12.52
N GLY A 91 -5.09 1.49 11.32
CA GLY A 91 -6.12 0.51 10.96
C GLY A 91 -7.41 1.10 10.40
N THR A 92 -7.54 2.43 10.35
CA THR A 92 -8.80 3.11 10.01
C THR A 92 -8.66 3.97 8.76
N VAL A 93 -9.60 3.81 7.81
CA VAL A 93 -9.74 4.71 6.66
C VAL A 93 -10.60 5.92 7.04
N SER A 94 -10.08 7.12 6.84
CA SER A 94 -10.77 8.38 7.17
C SER A 94 -10.46 9.48 6.15
N PRO A 95 -11.31 10.52 6.04
CA PRO A 95 -11.00 11.68 5.25
C PRO A 95 -9.73 12.39 5.75
N VAL A 96 -8.93 12.92 4.83
CA VAL A 96 -7.82 13.81 5.13
C VAL A 96 -8.39 15.14 5.65
N PRO A 97 -7.96 15.62 6.83
CA PRO A 97 -8.39 16.92 7.33
C PRO A 97 -8.00 18.04 6.37
N VAL A 98 -8.98 18.85 5.98
CA VAL A 98 -8.77 20.06 5.20
C VAL A 98 -8.86 21.27 6.13
N ASP A 99 -7.77 22.03 6.24
CA ASP A 99 -7.77 23.28 6.99
C ASP A 99 -8.31 24.41 6.10
N TYR A 100 -9.60 24.72 6.25
CA TYR A 100 -10.25 25.80 5.52
C TYR A 100 -9.83 27.20 6.01
N HIS A 101 -9.03 27.32 7.07
CA HIS A 101 -8.70 28.61 7.70
C HIS A 101 -7.39 29.24 7.24
N LYS A 102 -6.61 28.60 6.36
CA LYS A 102 -5.47 29.26 5.70
C LYS A 102 -5.96 30.08 4.49
N LYS A 103 -6.25 31.36 4.75
CA LYS A 103 -6.29 32.42 3.73
C LYS A 103 -5.04 33.29 3.83
#